data_AF-A0A3M0Z7J1-F1
#
_entry.id   AF-A0A3M0Z7J1-F1
#
_cell.length_a   1.000
_cell.length_b   1.000
_cell.length_c   1.000
_cell.angle_alpha   90.00
_cell.angle_beta   90.00
_cell.angle_gamma   90.00
#
_symmetry.space_group_name_H-M   'P 1'
#
loop_
_entity.id
_entity.type
_entity.pdbx_description
1 polymer ?
#
loop_
_entity_poly.entity_id
_entity_poly.type
_entity_poly.pdbx_seq_one_letter_code
_entity_poly.pdbx_strand_id
1 'polypeptide(L)'
;MRTSPYYPQSNGKQERWHKTLKSECIRPGCPLNMKDARRLGAHDVDQDNNHRLHSAIGYVTPRAMLEQRAEEILRERDRKLEQAREHRRQRHQNHRRTHSVLRTESHNTNSSKPAESQVARRISAHRAEAEGEVMPSGDLTKAGRRATKKERGKHHAYPLKTQQ
;
A
#
# COMPACT_ATOMS: atom_id res chain seq x y z
N MET A 1 -31.87 17.11 -9.01
CA MET A 1 -30.63 17.86 -9.31
C MET A 1 -30.81 18.54 -10.66
N ARG A 2 -30.74 19.87 -10.70
CA ARG A 2 -30.89 20.68 -11.92
C ARG A 2 -29.71 21.65 -11.96
N THR A 3 -28.72 21.38 -12.80
CA THR A 3 -27.80 22.42 -13.24
C THR A 3 -28.54 23.29 -14.24
N SER A 4 -28.26 24.60 -14.25
CA SER A 4 -28.76 25.50 -15.30
C SER A 4 -28.41 24.92 -16.68
N PRO A 5 -29.28 25.05 -17.70
CA PRO A 5 -28.94 24.68 -19.06
C PRO A 5 -27.57 25.27 -19.45
N TYR A 6 -26.77 24.47 -20.18
CA TYR A 6 -25.44 24.84 -20.72
C TYR A 6 -24.26 24.94 -19.73
N TYR A 7 -24.36 24.40 -18.51
CA TYR A 7 -23.22 24.32 -17.56
C TYR A 7 -22.78 22.87 -17.24
N PRO A 8 -22.06 22.18 -18.16
CA PRO A 8 -21.63 20.79 -17.96
C PRO A 8 -20.50 20.63 -16.93
N GLN A 9 -19.71 21.68 -16.67
CA GLN A 9 -18.55 21.59 -15.76
C GLN A 9 -18.93 21.27 -14.30
N SER A 10 -20.10 21.73 -13.83
CA SER A 10 -20.55 21.48 -12.46
C SER A 10 -21.04 20.05 -12.24
N ASN A 11 -21.31 19.29 -13.31
CA ASN A 11 -21.85 17.93 -13.23
C ASN A 11 -20.79 16.82 -13.35
N GLY A 12 -19.55 17.15 -13.69
CA GLY A 12 -18.52 16.17 -14.04
C GLY A 12 -18.24 15.10 -12.97
N LYS A 13 -18.41 15.44 -11.67
CA LYS A 13 -18.26 14.46 -10.58
C LYS A 13 -19.39 13.42 -10.58
N GLN A 14 -20.63 13.88 -10.73
CA GLN A 14 -21.79 13.00 -10.79
C GLN A 14 -21.78 12.16 -12.08
N GLU A 15 -21.40 12.74 -13.21
CA GLU A 15 -21.27 12.01 -14.48
C GLU A 15 -20.21 10.91 -14.40
N ARG A 16 -19.05 11.22 -13.79
CA ARG A 16 -18.00 10.22 -13.57
C ARG A 16 -18.46 9.12 -12.62
N TRP A 17 -19.13 9.47 -11.53
CA TRP A 17 -19.67 8.50 -10.59
C TRP A 17 -20.72 7.59 -11.26
N HIS A 18 -21.65 8.16 -12.04
CA HIS A 18 -22.62 7.38 -12.81
C HIS A 18 -21.96 6.45 -13.83
N LYS A 19 -20.85 6.87 -14.45
CA LYS A 19 -20.11 6.00 -15.37
C LYS A 19 -19.59 4.76 -14.64
N THR A 20 -18.98 4.95 -13.47
CA THR A 20 -18.47 3.86 -12.60
C THR A 20 -19.59 2.93 -12.15
N LEU A 21 -20.66 3.47 -11.57
CA LEU A 21 -21.84 2.69 -11.14
C LEU A 21 -22.40 1.83 -12.28
N LYS A 22 -22.51 2.40 -13.49
CA LYS A 22 -23.00 1.65 -14.65
C LYS A 22 -22.02 0.57 -15.09
N SER A 23 -20.72 0.83 -15.09
CA SER A 23 -19.71 -0.14 -15.57
C SER A 23 -19.43 -1.26 -14.58
N GLU A 24 -19.41 -0.97 -13.29
CA GLU A 24 -18.94 -1.90 -12.26
C GLU A 24 -20.11 -2.63 -11.57
N CYS A 25 -21.27 -1.99 -11.43
CA CYS A 25 -22.42 -2.57 -10.74
C CYS A 25 -23.56 -2.98 -11.69
N ILE A 26 -24.11 -2.03 -12.47
CA ILE A 26 -25.37 -2.29 -13.20
C ILE A 26 -25.16 -3.21 -14.41
N ARG A 27 -24.16 -2.94 -15.25
CA ARG A 27 -23.91 -3.78 -16.45
C ARG A 27 -23.49 -5.21 -16.10
N PRO A 28 -22.57 -5.44 -15.14
CA PRO A 28 -22.21 -6.80 -14.75
C PRO A 28 -23.31 -7.49 -13.93
N GLY A 29 -23.98 -6.75 -13.04
CA GLY A 29 -24.98 -7.32 -12.14
C GLY A 29 -26.35 -7.60 -12.78
N CYS A 30 -26.67 -6.95 -13.90
CA CYS A 30 -27.89 -7.16 -14.70
C CYS A 30 -29.16 -7.42 -13.84
N PRO A 31 -29.59 -6.45 -13.00
CA PRO A 31 -30.72 -6.66 -12.11
C PRO A 31 -32.01 -6.95 -12.89
N LEU A 32 -32.63 -8.10 -12.62
CA LEU A 32 -33.88 -8.52 -13.26
C LEU A 32 -35.13 -8.05 -12.53
N ASN A 33 -34.98 -7.62 -11.27
CA ASN A 33 -36.07 -7.12 -10.44
C ASN A 33 -35.60 -6.00 -9.51
N MET A 34 -36.57 -5.30 -8.90
CA MET A 34 -36.31 -4.16 -8.00
C MET A 34 -35.49 -4.53 -6.76
N LYS A 35 -35.69 -5.73 -6.21
CA LYS A 35 -34.97 -6.20 -5.02
C LYS A 35 -33.49 -6.37 -5.32
N ASP A 36 -33.17 -6.96 -6.47
CA ASP A 36 -31.79 -7.12 -6.93
C ASP A 36 -31.14 -5.78 -7.27
N ALA A 37 -31.86 -4.87 -7.92
CA ALA A 37 -31.36 -3.52 -8.17
C ALA A 37 -30.97 -2.79 -6.87
N ARG A 38 -31.81 -2.88 -5.83
CA ARG A 38 -31.52 -2.28 -4.51
C ARG A 38 -30.32 -2.93 -3.84
N ARG A 39 -30.22 -4.26 -3.88
CA ARG A 39 -29.10 -5.00 -3.30
C ARG A 39 -27.78 -4.62 -3.97
N LEU A 40 -27.74 -4.62 -5.31
CA LEU A 40 -26.56 -4.25 -6.09
C LEU A 40 -26.16 -2.78 -5.85
N GLY A 41 -27.13 -1.87 -5.84
CA GLY A 41 -26.88 -0.45 -5.57
C GLY A 41 -26.35 -0.22 -4.16
N ALA A 42 -26.93 -0.87 -3.14
CA ALA A 42 -26.45 -0.76 -1.76
C ALA A 42 -25.01 -1.28 -1.62
N HIS A 43 -24.70 -2.41 -2.26
CA HIS A 43 -23.34 -2.95 -2.29
C HIS A 43 -22.35 -1.97 -2.96
N ASP A 44 -22.70 -1.42 -4.12
CA ASP A 44 -21.81 -0.49 -4.84
C ASP A 44 -21.52 0.79 -4.03
N VAL A 45 -22.55 1.34 -3.39
CA VAL A 45 -22.41 2.50 -2.49
C VAL A 45 -21.54 2.18 -1.28
N ASP A 46 -21.70 0.98 -0.70
CA ASP A 46 -20.85 0.52 0.41
C ASP A 46 -19.39 0.38 -0.04
N GLN A 47 -19.16 -0.27 -1.19
CA GLN A 47 -17.82 -0.42 -1.77
C GLN A 47 -17.15 0.93 -2.03
N ASP A 48 -17.82 1.87 -2.68
CA ASP A 48 -17.20 3.14 -3.05
C ASP A 48 -16.91 4.04 -1.83
N ASN A 49 -17.79 4.03 -0.82
CA ASN A 49 -17.68 4.90 0.35
C ASN A 49 -16.83 4.33 1.49
N ASN A 50 -16.97 3.03 1.78
CA ASN A 50 -16.38 2.41 2.97
C ASN A 50 -15.07 1.67 2.67
N HIS A 51 -14.90 1.12 1.46
CA HIS A 51 -13.81 0.19 1.19
C HIS A 51 -12.82 0.72 0.15
N ARG A 52 -13.30 1.40 -0.90
CA ARG A 52 -12.48 1.83 -2.02
C ARG A 52 -11.55 2.98 -1.62
N LEU A 53 -10.26 2.79 -1.91
CA LEU A 53 -9.24 3.82 -1.73
C LEU A 53 -9.10 4.64 -3.00
N HIS A 54 -9.31 5.95 -2.90
CA HIS A 54 -9.30 6.84 -4.05
C HIS A 54 -8.01 7.64 -4.12
N SER A 55 -7.28 7.53 -5.22
CA SER A 55 -5.99 8.22 -5.41
C SER A 55 -6.11 9.74 -5.33
N ALA A 56 -7.23 10.31 -5.80
CA ALA A 56 -7.50 11.74 -5.76
C ALA A 56 -7.56 12.33 -4.33
N ILE A 57 -7.82 11.49 -3.33
CA ILE A 57 -7.88 11.86 -1.91
C ILE A 57 -6.81 11.14 -1.09
N GLY A 58 -5.65 10.85 -1.69
CA GLY A 58 -4.51 10.27 -0.98
C GLY A 58 -4.68 8.80 -0.59
N TYR A 59 -5.46 8.03 -1.36
CA TYR A 59 -5.80 6.64 -1.06
C TYR A 59 -6.51 6.49 0.29
N VAL A 60 -7.39 7.43 0.62
CA VAL A 60 -8.33 7.36 1.75
C VAL A 60 -9.72 7.02 1.22
N THR A 61 -10.58 6.47 2.07
CA THR A 61 -11.98 6.20 1.71
C THR A 61 -12.81 7.49 1.81
N PRO A 62 -13.84 7.69 0.98
CA PRO A 62 -14.68 8.88 1.06
C PRO A 62 -15.32 9.05 2.43
N ARG A 63 -15.73 7.96 3.09
CA ARG A 63 -16.26 8.00 4.45
C ARG A 63 -15.24 8.54 5.45
N ALA A 64 -13.99 8.07 5.43
CA ALA A 64 -12.98 8.56 6.35
C ALA A 64 -12.63 10.04 6.12
N MET A 65 -12.77 10.54 4.89
CA MET A 65 -12.67 11.98 4.59
C MET A 65 -13.83 12.76 5.22
N LEU A 66 -15.07 12.26 5.10
CA LEU A 66 -16.25 12.88 5.71
C LEU A 66 -16.18 12.88 7.25
N GLU A 67 -15.68 11.80 7.83
CA GLU A 67 -15.44 11.67 9.28
C GLU A 67 -14.19 12.43 9.76
N GLN A 68 -13.49 13.17 8.88
CA GLN A 68 -12.27 13.94 9.18
C GLN A 68 -11.11 13.11 9.76
N ARG A 69 -11.11 11.79 9.58
CA ARG A 69 -10.06 10.86 10.05
C ARG A 69 -8.90 10.68 9.07
N ALA A 70 -8.97 11.36 7.91
CA ALA A 70 -8.00 11.19 6.84
C ALA A 70 -6.55 11.45 7.30
N GLU A 71 -6.34 12.51 8.09
CA GLU A 71 -5.00 12.88 8.57
C GLU A 71 -4.39 11.82 9.49
N GLU A 72 -5.20 11.23 10.38
CA GLU A 72 -4.76 10.19 11.29
C GLU A 72 -4.34 8.93 10.53
N ILE A 73 -5.14 8.52 9.55
CA ILE A 73 -4.86 7.35 8.69
C ILE A 73 -3.55 7.56 7.93
N LEU A 74 -3.34 8.74 7.36
CA LEU A 74 -2.13 9.06 6.61
C LEU A 74 -0.90 9.07 7.53
N ARG A 75 -1.01 9.68 8.71
CA ARG A 75 0.07 9.72 9.71
C ARG A 75 0.50 8.32 10.16
N GLU A 76 -0.48 7.44 10.41
CA GLU A 76 -0.19 6.07 10.81
C GLU A 76 0.52 5.28 9.68
N ARG A 77 0.09 5.49 8.43
CA ARG A 77 0.72 4.88 7.25
C ARG A 77 2.15 5.37 7.06
N ASP A 78 2.40 6.66 7.20
CA ASP A 78 3.75 7.22 7.09
C ASP A 78 4.69 6.64 8.15
N ARG A 79 4.21 6.49 9.40
CA ARG A 79 4.95 5.80 10.46
C ARG A 79 5.32 4.36 10.07
N LYS A 80 4.35 3.58 9.58
CA LYS A 80 4.56 2.19 9.13
C LYS A 80 5.56 2.11 7.98
N LEU A 81 5.48 3.04 7.02
CA LEU A 81 6.40 3.11 5.89
C LEU A 81 7.83 3.44 6.34
N GLU A 82 7.99 4.34 7.30
CA GLU A 82 9.30 4.69 7.83
C GLU A 82 9.94 3.53 8.60
N GLN A 83 9.16 2.85 9.44
CA GLN A 83 9.62 1.61 10.09
C GLN A 83 10.06 0.56 9.08
N ALA A 84 9.29 0.34 8.01
CA ALA A 84 9.67 -0.60 6.94
C ALA A 84 10.92 -0.16 6.18
N ARG A 85 11.16 1.15 6.00
CA ARG A 85 12.42 1.66 5.44
C ARG A 85 13.59 1.35 6.37
N GLU A 86 13.43 1.55 7.67
CA GLU A 86 14.47 1.27 8.65
C GLU A 86 14.85 -0.20 8.69
N HIS A 87 13.86 -1.10 8.78
CA HIS A 87 14.12 -2.55 8.72
C HIS A 87 14.87 -2.96 7.45
N ARG A 88 14.55 -2.36 6.30
CA ARG A 88 15.28 -2.61 5.05
C ARG A 88 16.72 -2.08 5.12
N ARG A 89 16.95 -0.90 5.70
CA ARG A 89 18.32 -0.37 5.90
C ARG A 89 19.16 -1.30 6.76
N GLN A 90 18.62 -1.75 7.89
CA GLN A 90 19.32 -2.66 8.81
C GLN A 90 19.64 -3.99 8.14
N ARG A 91 18.66 -4.60 7.45
CA ARG A 91 18.89 -5.83 6.66
C ARG A 91 20.00 -5.67 5.63
N HIS A 92 20.02 -4.55 4.91
CA HIS A 92 21.07 -4.27 3.93
C HIS A 92 22.44 -4.07 4.59
N GLN A 93 22.52 -3.37 5.72
CA GLN A 93 23.76 -3.20 6.46
C GLN A 93 24.29 -4.53 7.01
N ASN A 94 23.42 -5.36 7.59
CA ASN A 94 23.80 -6.68 8.08
C ASN A 94 24.28 -7.57 6.94
N HIS A 95 23.58 -7.60 5.81
CA HIS A 95 24.02 -8.34 4.63
C HIS A 95 25.40 -7.88 4.12
N ARG A 96 25.64 -6.55 4.07
CA ARG A 96 26.95 -5.99 3.70
C ARG A 96 28.04 -6.38 4.70
N ARG A 97 27.73 -6.34 6.01
CA ARG A 97 28.65 -6.76 7.08
C ARG A 97 29.00 -8.24 6.96
N THR A 98 28.01 -9.13 6.86
CA THR A 98 28.22 -10.56 6.65
C THR A 98 29.08 -10.82 5.42
N HIS A 99 28.76 -10.17 4.29
CA HIS A 99 29.56 -10.32 3.07
C HIS A 99 31.00 -9.79 3.25
N SER A 100 31.21 -8.71 4.00
CA SER A 100 32.57 -8.22 4.30
C SER A 100 33.37 -9.19 5.16
N VAL A 101 32.76 -9.80 6.18
CA VAL A 101 33.39 -10.79 7.07
C VAL A 101 33.75 -12.07 6.30
N LEU A 102 32.81 -12.60 5.51
CA LEU A 102 33.05 -13.77 4.65
C LEU A 102 34.17 -13.51 3.63
N ARG A 103 34.24 -12.29 3.10
CA ARG A 103 35.33 -11.88 2.21
C ARG A 103 36.66 -11.86 2.95
N THR A 104 36.78 -11.22 4.11
CA THR A 104 38.05 -11.17 4.87
C THR A 104 38.53 -12.55 5.30
N GLU A 105 37.62 -13.44 5.70
CA GLU A 105 37.97 -14.81 6.10
C GLU A 105 38.48 -15.64 4.92
N SER A 106 37.87 -15.50 3.74
CA SER A 106 38.32 -16.21 2.52
C SER A 106 39.75 -15.83 2.09
N HIS A 107 40.19 -14.60 2.38
CA HIS A 107 41.57 -14.16 2.07
C HIS A 107 42.58 -14.70 3.08
N ASN A 108 42.16 -15.04 4.30
CA ASN A 108 43.01 -15.59 5.35
C ASN A 108 43.15 -17.12 5.25
N THR A 109 42.10 -17.83 4.77
CA THR A 109 42.09 -19.30 4.62
C THR A 109 42.95 -19.85 3.48
N ASN A 110 43.56 -18.99 2.64
CA ASN A 110 44.57 -19.43 1.68
C ASN A 110 45.93 -19.76 2.34
N SER A 111 46.06 -19.63 3.67
CA SER A 111 47.27 -19.99 4.42
C SER A 111 47.19 -21.32 5.19
N SER A 112 46.04 -21.99 5.26
CA SER A 112 45.96 -23.31 5.92
C SER A 112 44.66 -24.09 5.62
N LYS A 113 44.78 -25.36 5.23
CA LYS A 113 43.71 -26.38 5.27
C LYS A 113 44.12 -27.50 6.23
N PRO A 114 43.21 -28.37 6.72
CA PRO A 114 41.75 -28.22 6.87
C PRO A 114 41.26 -28.66 8.28
N ALA A 115 40.12 -28.16 8.75
CA ALA A 115 39.33 -28.85 9.79
C ALA A 115 37.86 -28.43 9.67
N GLU A 116 36.97 -29.41 9.75
CA GLU A 116 35.55 -29.27 9.54
C GLU A 116 34.93 -28.11 10.36
N SER A 117 34.41 -27.13 9.61
CA SER A 117 33.04 -26.63 9.80
C SER A 117 32.70 -25.90 11.13
N GLN A 118 33.66 -25.20 11.75
CA GLN A 118 33.28 -24.16 12.73
C GLN A 118 32.51 -23.00 12.08
N VAL A 119 32.81 -22.73 10.81
CA VAL A 119 32.19 -21.67 9.99
C VAL A 119 30.71 -21.98 9.71
N ALA A 120 30.34 -23.24 9.41
CA ALA A 120 28.94 -23.58 9.16
C ALA A 120 28.08 -23.45 10.43
N ARG A 121 28.61 -23.85 11.59
CA ARG A 121 27.90 -23.72 12.89
C ARG A 121 27.66 -22.25 13.28
N ARG A 122 28.61 -21.35 12.99
CA ARG A 122 28.47 -19.91 13.27
C ARG A 122 27.53 -19.20 12.31
N ILE A 123 27.52 -19.57 11.03
CA ILE A 123 26.56 -19.05 10.04
C ILE A 123 25.12 -19.48 10.42
N SER A 124 24.94 -20.71 10.90
CA SER A 124 23.65 -21.20 11.40
C SER A 124 23.17 -20.45 12.66
N ALA A 125 24.08 -20.12 13.59
CA ALA A 125 23.74 -19.39 14.82
C ALA A 125 23.33 -17.94 14.54
N HIS A 126 24.05 -17.22 13.67
CA HIS A 126 23.65 -15.86 13.28
C HIS A 126 22.35 -15.81 12.48
N ARG A 127 22.02 -16.89 11.76
CA ARG A 127 20.74 -17.02 11.05
C ARG A 127 19.58 -17.31 12.00
N ALA A 128 19.79 -18.15 13.03
CA ALA A 128 18.77 -18.48 14.03
C ALA A 128 18.41 -17.29 14.92
N GLU A 129 19.37 -16.45 15.31
CA GLU A 129 19.10 -15.21 16.05
C GLU A 129 18.31 -14.18 15.23
N ALA A 130 18.45 -14.19 13.90
CA ALA A 130 17.70 -13.31 13.00
C ALA A 130 16.28 -13.81 12.68
N GLU A 131 15.97 -15.09 12.96
CA GLU A 131 14.69 -15.74 12.66
C GLU A 131 13.77 -15.83 13.91
N GLY A 132 14.26 -15.51 15.12
CA GLY A 132 13.52 -15.58 16.39
C GLY A 132 12.50 -14.45 16.67
N GLU A 133 12.49 -13.37 15.88
CA GLU A 133 11.48 -12.28 15.99
C GLU A 133 10.76 -12.04 14.66
N VAL A 134 10.23 -13.10 14.04
CA VAL A 134 9.32 -12.96 12.90
C VAL A 134 7.91 -13.33 13.35
N MET A 135 7.18 -12.33 13.86
CA MET A 135 5.72 -12.41 13.90
C MET A 135 5.23 -12.63 12.46
N PRO A 136 4.33 -13.60 12.21
CA PRO A 136 3.88 -13.91 10.86
C PRO A 136 3.14 -12.71 10.29
N SER A 137 3.77 -12.05 9.32
CA SER A 137 3.09 -11.11 8.44
C SER A 137 2.01 -11.89 7.70
N GLY A 138 0.75 -11.67 8.09
CA GLY A 138 -0.40 -12.26 7.44
C GLY A 138 -0.30 -12.18 5.92
N ASP A 139 -0.64 -13.30 5.28
CA ASP A 139 -0.65 -13.50 3.84
C ASP A 139 -1.35 -12.36 3.11
N LEU A 140 -0.57 -11.58 2.36
CA LEU A 140 -1.07 -10.82 1.21
C LEU A 140 -0.72 -11.64 -0.04
N THR A 141 -1.55 -12.62 -0.31
CA THR A 141 -1.59 -13.33 -1.60
C THR A 141 -1.67 -12.32 -2.75
N LYS A 142 -0.55 -12.18 -3.45
CA LYS A 142 -0.45 -12.15 -4.92
C LYS A 142 -1.48 -11.27 -5.68
N ALA A 143 -1.36 -9.96 -5.57
CA ALA A 143 -1.81 -9.06 -6.63
C ALA A 143 -0.96 -7.77 -6.67
N GLY A 144 -0.33 -7.48 -7.81
CA GLY A 144 0.21 -6.14 -8.08
C GLY A 144 1.74 -5.95 -7.99
N ARG A 145 2.55 -6.84 -8.59
CA ARG A 145 3.91 -6.44 -9.01
C ARG A 145 3.80 -5.54 -10.24
N ARG A 146 3.90 -4.21 -10.07
CA ARG A 146 4.61 -3.24 -10.95
C ARG A 146 4.23 -1.81 -10.56
N ALA A 147 5.18 -1.10 -9.95
CA ALA A 147 5.28 0.35 -10.10
C ALA A 147 6.77 0.68 -10.17
N THR A 148 7.23 0.88 -11.40
CA THR A 148 8.57 1.35 -11.73
C THR A 148 8.79 2.75 -11.18
N LYS A 149 9.99 2.95 -10.63
CA LYS A 149 10.61 4.21 -10.23
C LYS A 149 10.48 5.29 -11.31
N LYS A 150 9.49 6.17 -11.24
CA LYS A 150 9.53 7.55 -11.77
C LYS A 150 8.40 8.38 -11.16
N GLU A 151 8.69 9.66 -10.94
CA GLU A 151 7.80 10.71 -10.42
C GLU A 151 7.76 10.90 -8.90
N ARG A 152 8.88 11.45 -8.41
CA ARG A 152 8.83 12.45 -7.34
C ARG A 152 8.12 13.70 -7.89
N GLY A 153 6.79 13.73 -7.82
CA GLY A 153 5.96 14.91 -8.07
C GLY A 153 5.58 15.56 -6.74
N LYS A 154 5.88 16.84 -6.60
CA LYS A 154 5.64 17.68 -5.41
C LYS A 154 4.18 17.58 -4.95
N HIS A 155 3.96 17.15 -3.69
CA HIS A 155 2.65 17.31 -3.04
C HIS A 155 2.39 18.80 -2.82
N HIS A 156 1.49 19.39 -3.61
CA HIS A 156 0.90 20.69 -3.31
C HIS A 156 -0.13 20.48 -2.19
N ALA A 157 0.15 21.05 -1.02
CA ALA A 157 -0.86 21.20 0.03
C ALA A 157 -1.94 22.16 -0.50
N TYR A 158 -3.19 21.71 -0.57
CA TYR A 158 -4.30 22.59 -0.86
C TYR A 158 -4.78 23.22 0.45
N PRO A 159 -4.78 24.57 0.59
CA PRO A 159 -5.32 25.22 1.77
C PRO A 159 -6.85 25.12 1.79
N LEU A 160 -7.38 24.76 2.96
CA LEU A 160 -8.81 24.84 3.29
C LEU A 160 -9.25 26.30 3.20
N LYS A 161 -10.06 26.64 2.19
CA LYS A 161 -10.73 27.93 2.12
C LYS A 161 -11.90 27.91 3.10
N THR A 162 -11.71 28.54 4.26
CA THR A 162 -12.80 29.02 5.13
C THR A 162 -13.70 29.95 4.31
N GLN A 163 -14.99 29.64 4.22
CA GLN A 163 -16.01 30.54 3.68
C GLN A 163 -16.74 31.20 4.86
N GLN A 164 -16.78 32.53 4.83
CA GLN A 164 -17.82 33.36 5.45
C GLN A 164 -18.97 33.49 4.47
#